data_AF-A0AAW4G9U4-F1
#
_entry.id   AF-A0AAW4G9U4-F1
#
_cell.length_a   1.000
_cell.length_b   1.000
_cell.length_c   1.000
_cell.angle_alpha   90.00
_cell.angle_beta   90.00
_cell.angle_gamma   90.00
#
_symmetry.space_group_name_H-M   'P 1'
#
loop_
_entity.id
_entity.type
_entity.pdbx_description
1 polymer ?
#
loop_
_entity_poly.entity_id
_entity_poly.type
_entity_poly.pdbx_seq_one_letter_code
_entity_poly.pdbx_strand_id
1 'polypeptide(L)'
;MGLPWIRLDTTTFDHPKMLSLMDEGHYRAIVVHMSAMTYSGKHGLDGYIPRYVLRVLGGLPEDAERLQDASLWVPAPNGWDINGWKDYQFSSEEDAERRQRLSERGRKAAAARWNKESNK
;
A
#
# COMPACT_ATOMS: atom_id res chain seq x y z
N MET A 1 16.71 -5.90 5.24
CA MET A 1 17.18 -5.46 3.89
C MET A 1 16.01 -5.66 2.93
N GLY A 2 15.84 -4.83 1.89
CA GLY A 2 14.70 -5.00 0.97
C GLY A 2 14.74 -6.31 0.17
N LEU A 3 13.58 -6.77 -0.31
CA LEU A 3 13.48 -7.98 -1.11
C LEU A 3 13.92 -7.70 -2.57
N PRO A 4 14.78 -8.54 -3.18
CA PRO A 4 15.16 -8.40 -4.59
C PRO A 4 14.02 -8.76 -5.56
N TRP A 5 13.03 -9.51 -5.08
CA TRP A 5 11.81 -9.91 -5.80
C TRP A 5 10.66 -10.07 -4.81
N ILE A 6 9.42 -9.98 -5.31
CA ILE A 6 8.21 -10.29 -4.56
C ILE A 6 7.50 -11.47 -5.22
N ARG A 7 6.68 -12.20 -4.46
CA ARG A 7 5.84 -13.26 -5.02
C ARG A 7 4.64 -12.64 -5.72
N LEU A 8 4.35 -13.11 -6.92
CA LEU A 8 3.12 -12.80 -7.62
C LEU A 8 2.59 -14.10 -8.21
N ASP A 9 1.35 -14.44 -7.89
CA ASP A 9 0.73 -15.61 -8.49
C ASP A 9 0.36 -15.32 -9.95
N THR A 10 0.54 -16.29 -10.82
CA THR A 10 0.05 -16.24 -12.21
C THR A 10 -1.46 -16.01 -12.30
N THR A 11 -2.23 -16.43 -11.28
CA THR A 11 -3.68 -16.22 -11.22
C THR A 11 -4.07 -14.82 -10.73
N THR A 12 -3.12 -13.91 -10.53
CA THR A 12 -3.39 -12.56 -10.01
C THR A 12 -4.47 -11.85 -10.82
N PHE A 13 -4.38 -11.92 -12.16
CA PHE A 13 -5.35 -11.26 -13.04
C PHE A 13 -6.69 -12.01 -13.15
N ASP A 14 -6.77 -13.26 -12.69
CA ASP A 14 -8.02 -14.02 -12.60
C ASP A 14 -8.75 -13.77 -11.28
N HIS A 15 -8.13 -13.09 -10.32
CA HIS A 15 -8.73 -12.82 -9.02
C HIS A 15 -9.92 -11.84 -9.19
N PRO A 16 -11.09 -12.07 -8.56
CA PRO A 16 -12.28 -11.23 -8.74
C PRO A 16 -12.05 -9.72 -8.54
N LYS A 17 -11.20 -9.35 -7.57
CA LYS A 17 -10.80 -7.95 -7.32
C LYS A 17 -10.07 -7.31 -8.51
N MET A 18 -9.22 -8.06 -9.19
CA MET A 18 -8.48 -7.58 -10.36
C MET A 18 -9.39 -7.55 -11.60
N LEU A 19 -10.24 -8.57 -11.75
CA LEU A 19 -11.25 -8.63 -12.82
C LEU A 19 -12.22 -7.45 -12.75
N SER A 20 -12.72 -7.07 -11.56
CA SER A 20 -13.59 -5.90 -11.40
C SER A 20 -12.93 -4.62 -11.90
N LEU A 21 -11.67 -4.38 -11.53
CA LEU A 21 -10.93 -3.20 -11.99
C LEU A 21 -10.67 -3.21 -13.50
N MET A 22 -10.48 -4.39 -14.11
CA MET A 22 -10.30 -4.49 -15.57
C MET A 22 -11.61 -4.24 -16.31
N ASP A 23 -12.72 -4.80 -15.84
CA ASP A 23 -14.06 -4.61 -16.41
C ASP A 23 -14.46 -3.11 -16.38
N GLU A 24 -14.16 -2.42 -15.29
CA GLU A 24 -14.40 -0.97 -15.12
C GLU A 24 -13.36 -0.09 -15.83
N GLY A 25 -12.38 -0.67 -16.53
CA GLY A 25 -11.34 0.06 -17.27
C GLY A 25 -10.31 0.78 -16.39
N HIS A 26 -10.19 0.40 -15.13
CA HIS A 26 -9.31 1.01 -14.12
C HIS A 26 -7.86 0.50 -14.20
N TYR A 27 -7.30 0.43 -15.41
CA TYR A 27 -5.97 -0.12 -15.67
C TYR A 27 -4.83 0.62 -14.95
N ARG A 28 -4.96 1.94 -14.74
CA ARG A 28 -3.96 2.71 -13.98
C ARG A 28 -3.90 2.24 -12.52
N ALA A 29 -5.04 1.98 -11.89
CA ALA A 29 -5.09 1.46 -10.52
C ALA A 29 -4.40 0.10 -10.42
N ILE A 30 -4.59 -0.77 -11.41
CA ILE A 30 -3.89 -2.07 -11.52
C ILE A 30 -2.37 -1.89 -11.59
N VAL A 31 -1.88 -1.02 -12.48
CA VAL A 31 -0.43 -0.76 -12.61
C VAL A 31 0.13 -0.13 -11.33
N VAL A 32 -0.62 0.77 -10.69
CA VAL A 32 -0.25 1.38 -9.40
C VAL A 32 -0.16 0.33 -8.31
N HIS A 33 -1.10 -0.61 -8.24
CA HIS A 33 -1.07 -1.70 -7.27
C HIS A 33 0.21 -2.54 -7.41
N MET A 34 0.51 -2.98 -8.63
CA MET A 34 1.72 -3.74 -8.94
C MET A 34 3.00 -2.97 -8.62
N SER A 35 3.04 -1.69 -8.98
CA SER A 35 4.17 -0.80 -8.69
C SER A 35 4.35 -0.58 -7.19
N ALA A 36 3.26 -0.51 -6.44
CA ALA A 36 3.29 -0.32 -5.00
C ALA A 36 3.75 -1.59 -4.26
N MET A 37 3.35 -2.78 -4.74
CA MET A 37 3.87 -4.05 -4.23
C MET A 37 5.38 -4.13 -4.39
N THR A 38 5.89 -3.80 -5.59
CA THR A 38 7.35 -3.82 -5.86
C THR A 38 8.10 -2.77 -5.05
N TYR A 39 7.53 -1.56 -4.89
CA TYR A 39 8.10 -0.54 -4.00
C TYR A 39 8.21 -1.04 -2.57
N SER A 40 7.11 -1.56 -2.02
CA SER A 40 7.08 -2.09 -0.65
C SER A 40 8.12 -3.20 -0.45
N GLY A 41 8.19 -4.17 -1.38
CA GLY A 41 9.17 -5.25 -1.34
C GLY A 41 10.61 -4.74 -1.39
N LYS A 42 10.94 -3.91 -2.38
CA LYS A 42 12.27 -3.31 -2.55
C LYS A 42 12.73 -2.52 -1.33
N HIS A 43 11.81 -1.89 -0.61
CA HIS A 43 12.13 -1.05 0.54
C HIS A 43 11.98 -1.76 1.90
N GLY A 44 11.53 -3.03 1.93
CA GLY A 44 11.25 -3.75 3.18
C GLY A 44 10.19 -3.01 4.01
N LEU A 45 9.11 -2.58 3.35
CA LEU A 45 7.98 -1.87 3.97
C LEU A 45 6.81 -2.80 4.26
N ASP A 46 6.92 -4.05 3.84
CA ASP A 46 6.15 -5.11 4.45
C ASP A 46 4.63 -4.94 4.21
N GLY A 47 4.32 -4.46 3.01
CA GLY A 47 2.99 -4.13 2.51
C GLY A 47 2.65 -2.64 2.59
N TYR A 48 3.42 -1.86 3.34
CA TYR A 48 3.13 -0.44 3.57
C TYR A 48 3.54 0.44 2.40
N ILE A 49 2.63 1.35 2.03
CA ILE A 49 2.76 2.31 0.95
C ILE A 49 2.61 3.73 1.53
N PRO A 50 3.70 4.49 1.68
CA PRO A 50 3.63 5.86 2.15
C PRO A 50 2.85 6.76 1.18
N ARG A 51 2.04 7.70 1.69
CA ARG A 51 1.18 8.57 0.86
C ARG A 51 1.93 9.34 -0.24
N TYR A 52 3.14 9.80 0.04
CA TYR A 52 3.94 10.54 -0.95
C TYR A 52 4.38 9.67 -2.14
N VAL A 53 4.43 8.34 -1.96
CA VAL A 53 4.87 7.39 -2.99
C VAL A 53 3.83 7.24 -4.08
N LEU A 54 2.54 7.41 -3.78
CA LEU A 54 1.45 7.26 -4.75
C LEU A 54 1.71 8.04 -6.04
N ARG A 55 2.09 9.33 -5.92
CA ARG A 55 2.40 10.17 -7.09
C ARG A 55 3.69 9.77 -7.80
N VAL A 56 4.67 9.25 -7.07
CA VAL A 56 5.94 8.76 -7.65
C VAL A 56 5.69 7.52 -8.51
N LEU A 57 4.71 6.69 -8.14
CA LEU A 57 4.28 5.52 -8.91
C LEU A 57 3.29 5.85 -10.04
N GLY A 58 3.06 7.13 -10.33
CA GLY A 58 2.11 7.56 -11.36
C GLY A 58 0.64 7.44 -10.97
N GLY A 59 0.34 7.17 -9.69
CA GLY A 59 -1.02 7.09 -9.18
C GLY A 59 -1.60 8.45 -8.79
N LEU A 60 -2.92 8.53 -8.89
CA LEU A 60 -3.76 9.62 -8.40
C LEU A 60 -4.53 9.19 -7.14
N PRO A 61 -5.02 10.14 -6.31
CA PRO A 61 -5.84 9.81 -5.14
C PRO A 61 -7.01 8.87 -5.47
N GLU A 62 -7.63 9.10 -6.63
CA GLU A 62 -8.75 8.31 -7.13
C GLU A 62 -8.39 6.84 -7.47
N ASP A 63 -7.11 6.53 -7.74
CA ASP A 63 -6.67 5.14 -7.91
C ASP A 63 -6.56 4.44 -6.57
N ALA A 64 -6.05 5.16 -5.55
CA ALA A 64 -5.96 4.63 -4.19
C ALA A 64 -7.35 4.41 -3.59
N GLU A 65 -8.33 5.24 -3.92
CA GLU A 65 -9.74 5.04 -3.57
C GLU A 65 -10.28 3.75 -4.21
N ARG A 66 -10.14 3.58 -5.53
CA ARG A 66 -10.55 2.34 -6.23
C ARG A 66 -9.88 1.08 -5.69
N LEU A 67 -8.60 1.16 -5.34
CA LEU A 67 -7.87 0.03 -4.74
C LEU A 67 -8.34 -0.31 -3.32
N GLN A 68 -8.82 0.69 -2.57
CA GLN A 68 -9.46 0.46 -1.27
C GLN A 68 -10.86 -0.13 -1.44
N ASP A 69 -11.65 0.39 -2.38
CA ASP A 69 -12.99 -0.11 -2.68
C ASP A 69 -12.94 -1.58 -3.15
N ALA A 70 -11.97 -1.92 -4.00
CA ALA A 70 -11.66 -3.30 -4.40
C ALA A 70 -11.04 -4.15 -3.26
N SER A 71 -10.84 -3.59 -2.07
CA SER A 71 -10.21 -4.25 -0.92
C SER A 71 -8.83 -4.84 -1.22
N LEU A 72 -8.09 -4.22 -2.14
CA LEU A 72 -6.68 -4.53 -2.43
C LEU A 72 -5.76 -3.75 -1.50
N TRP A 73 -6.15 -2.53 -1.13
CA TRP A 73 -5.47 -1.69 -0.15
C TRP A 73 -6.36 -1.46 1.07
N VAL A 74 -5.76 -1.22 2.23
CA VAL A 74 -6.44 -0.79 3.45
C VAL A 74 -5.81 0.51 3.96
N PRO A 75 -6.59 1.40 4.60
CA PRO A 75 -6.06 2.65 5.11
C PRO A 75 -5.02 2.40 6.21
N ALA A 76 -3.90 3.12 6.13
CA ALA A 76 -2.84 3.09 7.13
C ALA A 76 -2.43 4.52 7.53
N PRO A 77 -1.76 4.72 8.69
CA PRO A 77 -1.30 6.04 9.08
C PRO A 77 -0.38 6.67 8.03
N ASN A 78 -0.83 7.76 7.41
CA ASN A 78 -0.11 8.48 6.35
C ASN A 78 0.21 7.63 5.10
N GLY A 79 -0.69 6.71 4.74
CA GLY A 79 -0.50 5.83 3.58
C GLY A 79 -1.57 4.75 3.52
N TRP A 80 -1.17 3.61 2.97
CA TRP A 80 -2.01 2.42 2.84
C TRP A 80 -1.18 1.17 3.12
N ASP A 81 -1.83 0.09 3.52
CA ASP A 81 -1.24 -1.25 3.53
C ASP A 81 -1.85 -2.09 2.40
N ILE A 82 -1.05 -2.94 1.77
CA ILE A 82 -1.52 -3.94 0.82
C ILE A 82 -2.21 -5.06 1.59
N ASN A 83 -3.48 -5.31 1.25
CA ASN A 83 -4.27 -6.34 1.88
C ASN A 83 -3.68 -7.73 1.57
N GLY A 84 -3.54 -8.57 2.59
CA GLY A 84 -2.99 -9.93 2.47
C GLY A 84 -1.47 -10.02 2.29
N TRP A 85 -0.71 -8.91 2.40
CA TRP A 85 0.75 -8.95 2.19
C TRP A 85 1.44 -10.07 3.00
N LYS A 86 1.12 -10.19 4.30
CA LYS A 86 1.73 -11.17 5.20
C LYS A 86 1.36 -12.62 4.91
N ASP A 87 0.23 -12.84 4.26
CA ASP A 87 -0.26 -14.18 3.96
C ASP A 87 0.49 -14.79 2.76
N TYR A 88 0.93 -13.93 1.83
CA TYR A 88 1.54 -14.37 0.57
C TYR A 88 3.04 -14.03 0.45
N GLN A 89 3.50 -12.95 1.08
CA GLN A 89 4.90 -12.54 1.05
C GLN A 89 5.65 -13.04 2.27
N PHE A 90 6.94 -13.32 2.10
CA PHE A 90 7.83 -13.51 3.24
C PHE A 90 8.03 -12.16 3.93
N SER A 91 7.51 -12.00 5.15
CA SER A 91 7.86 -10.89 6.04
C SER A 91 8.98 -11.32 6.97
N SER A 92 10.05 -10.54 7.09
CA SER A 92 11.04 -10.77 8.15
C SER A 92 10.55 -10.18 9.49
N GLU A 93 11.02 -10.73 10.62
CA GLU A 93 10.77 -10.11 11.94
C GLU A 93 11.28 -8.67 12.01
N GLU A 94 12.42 -8.37 11.37
CA GLU A 94 12.97 -7.01 11.27
C GLU A 94 12.02 -6.03 10.55
N ASP A 95 11.29 -6.50 9.55
CA ASP A 95 10.33 -5.68 8.79
C ASP A 95 9.05 -5.42 9.60
N ALA A 96 8.65 -6.37 10.47
CA ALA A 96 7.53 -6.19 11.37
C ALA A 96 7.77 -5.05 12.39
N GLU A 97 8.96 -5.00 12.99
CA GLU A 97 9.37 -3.89 13.85
C GLU A 97 9.47 -2.57 13.09
N ARG A 98 9.97 -2.61 11.84
CA ARG A 98 10.08 -1.40 10.99
C ARG A 98 8.71 -0.82 10.66
N ARG A 99 7.73 -1.68 10.36
CA ARG A 99 6.33 -1.29 10.17
C ARG A 99 5.75 -0.64 11.43
N GLN A 100 5.99 -1.20 12.61
CA GLN A 100 5.56 -0.58 13.87
C GLN A 100 6.15 0.82 14.04
N ARG A 101 7.46 0.98 13.83
CA ARG A 101 8.12 2.29 13.91
C ARG A 101 7.55 3.30 12.91
N LEU A 102 7.26 2.89 11.68
CA LEU A 102 6.65 3.76 10.67
C LEU A 102 5.20 4.10 10.99
N SER A 103 4.41 3.12 11.46
CA SER A 103 3.02 3.31 11.92
C SER A 103 2.96 4.27 13.10
N GLU A 104 3.85 4.13 14.09
CA GLU A 104 3.95 5.04 15.23
C GLU A 104 4.32 6.45 14.81
N ARG A 105 5.31 6.60 13.91
CA ARG A 105 5.67 7.91 13.35
C ARG A 105 4.50 8.53 12.58
N GLY A 106 3.76 7.72 11.82
CA GLY A 106 2.55 8.12 11.11
C GLY A 106 1.44 8.57 12.06
N ARG A 107 1.17 7.82 13.14
CA ARG A 107 0.20 8.21 14.18
C ARG A 107 0.61 9.52 14.87
N LYS A 108 1.88 9.66 15.24
CA LYS A 108 2.40 10.90 15.84
C LYS A 108 2.27 12.09 14.89
N ALA A 109 2.57 11.89 13.60
CA ALA A 109 2.40 12.93 12.58
C ALA A 109 0.93 13.30 12.36
N ALA A 110 0.02 12.32 12.33
CA ALA A 110 -1.42 12.55 12.21
C ALA A 110 -1.98 13.29 13.43
N ALA A 111 -1.62 12.86 14.65
CA ALA A 111 -2.00 13.53 15.89
C ALA A 111 -1.47 14.97 15.96
N ALA A 112 -0.23 15.20 15.51
CA ALA A 112 0.33 16.55 15.44
C ALA A 112 -0.41 17.46 14.44
N ARG A 113 -0.92 16.90 13.33
CA ARG A 113 -1.76 17.66 12.38
C ARG A 113 -3.12 18.02 12.98
N TRP A 114 -3.79 17.07 13.63
CA TRP A 114 -5.10 17.30 14.26
C TRP A 114 -5.04 18.29 15.43
N ASN A 115 -4.00 18.21 16.28
CA ASN A 115 -3.79 19.20 17.35
C ASN A 115 -3.55 20.62 16.81
N LYS A 116 -3.01 20.75 15.60
CA LYS A 116 -2.76 22.05 14.97
C LYS A 116 -4.03 22.63 14.33
N GLU A 117 -4.95 21.78 13.85
CA GLU A 117 -6.26 22.19 13.34
C GLU A 117 -7.25 22.54 14.46
N SER A 118 -7.19 21.86 15.62
CA SER A 118 -8.07 22.13 16.76
C SER A 118 -7.75 23.41 17.55
N ASN A 119 -6.57 24.01 17.33
CA ASN A 119 -6.10 25.20 18.05
C ASN A 119 -6.18 26.47 17.19
N LYS A 120 -7.11 26.50 16.25
CA LYS A 120 -7.37 27.60 15.31
C LYS A 120 -8.85 27.93 15.30
#